data_AF-E6VUZ9-F1
#
_entry.id   AF-E6VUZ9-F1
#
_cell.length_a   1.000
_cell.length_b   1.000
_cell.length_c   1.000
_cell.angle_alpha   90.00
_cell.angle_beta   90.00
_cell.angle_gamma   90.00
#
_symmetry.space_group_name_H-M   'P 1'
#
loop_
_entity.id
_entity.type
_entity.pdbx_description
1 polymer ?
#
loop_
_entity_poly.entity_id
_entity_poly.type
_entity_poly.pdbx_seq_one_letter_code
_entity_poly.pdbx_strand_id
1 'polypeptide(L)'
;MSFSLKRILCILSWLSLPLTFLAFPALALSAMAGTWEHSFFSGTQYPLRAVFIQGELPGPTVMVQGGIQGDETAGFITAQLLTQAKAVRGNLLVLPRANVPSIHQGKRQINVDMNRRFDQDYNRFYEDRVARVIRFLLAQSDAFIHLHEGSGFYNPVYIDPLRNPKRYGQSIIVDALSYGKVDLARTVNTVLKELNDTIPTSDYQFKLFNTRTFEQGTDYPDMRKSLTCYALSEHGIPAMAVEVSKSIRQIEWKVRQQLAATVMLLRHLGVQITPPAFTDEEVRAYAATGVSVSVNGRVMTGGSVINLTPGSTLAVKELSSGPREFAPELALFASDRPGVNLINARRMALEPFSELELRSDGKAVATTRVNWSGRMPGAGSDDKTVFVCWLNGNPVFVRDGEVLHTVLGDQIILEGVWGSDKQEIINLKGFVAIPWANNGQDMGWEIVLDPDNFLRNYRVESGVPGIDRYRVVRETPGAPSASFMIDIEPRTVFALRLADTRGQSLLIPWNAGGSYFLPEGEYVLEDAWSNGPGDKLMATTGTRPLGTATPFTVKYSQPLELTMRQATTFGGLGTMTFTAGGLASRTPASTN
;
A
#
# COMPACT_ATOMS: atom_id res chain seq x y z
N MET A 1 88.71 37.06 33.13
CA MET A 1 89.93 36.56 32.47
C MET A 1 89.50 35.60 31.37
N SER A 2 90.05 35.82 30.19
CA SER A 2 89.84 35.09 28.93
C SER A 2 89.89 33.58 29.08
N PHE A 3 88.94 32.87 28.44
CA PHE A 3 89.21 31.52 27.96
C PHE A 3 88.70 31.34 26.53
N SER A 4 89.66 30.95 25.70
CA SER A 4 89.60 30.75 24.26
C SER A 4 89.18 29.31 23.91
N LEU A 5 88.57 29.22 22.73
CA LEU A 5 88.10 28.07 21.97
C LEU A 5 88.98 26.81 21.99
N LYS A 6 88.30 25.65 22.04
CA LYS A 6 88.62 24.50 21.16
C LYS A 6 87.35 23.89 20.57
N ARG A 7 87.34 23.79 19.24
CA ARG A 7 86.34 23.16 18.37
C ARG A 7 86.38 21.64 18.52
N ILE A 8 85.21 20.98 18.52
CA ILE A 8 85.05 19.57 18.13
C ILE A 8 83.85 19.47 17.19
N LEU A 9 84.06 18.75 16.08
CA LEU A 9 83.18 18.59 14.93
C LEU A 9 81.95 17.69 15.21
N CYS A 10 80.87 18.05 14.51
CA CYS A 10 79.81 17.24 13.88
C CYS A 10 79.64 15.76 14.27
N ILE A 11 78.39 15.40 14.62
CA ILE A 11 77.48 14.58 13.79
C ILE A 11 76.05 14.80 14.34
N LEU A 12 75.15 15.34 13.51
CA LEU A 12 73.72 15.41 13.79
C LEU A 12 73.09 14.07 13.40
N SER A 13 72.59 13.33 14.39
CA SER A 13 71.72 12.16 14.18
C SER A 13 70.27 12.63 14.23
N TRP A 14 69.59 12.60 13.08
CA TRP A 14 68.14 12.75 12.98
C TRP A 14 67.45 11.52 13.59
N LEU A 15 66.71 11.71 14.69
CA LEU A 15 65.76 10.72 15.20
C LEU A 15 64.34 11.17 14.83
N SER A 16 63.82 10.57 13.76
CA SER A 16 62.43 10.64 13.34
C SER A 16 61.53 9.88 14.33
N LEU A 17 60.64 10.59 15.02
CA LEU A 17 59.50 9.99 15.73
C LEU A 17 58.46 9.50 14.69
N PRO A 18 58.02 8.22 14.72
CA PRO A 18 56.87 7.82 13.94
C PRO A 18 55.58 8.25 14.65
N LEU A 19 54.81 9.08 13.97
CA LEU A 19 53.45 9.46 14.35
C LEU A 19 52.53 8.23 14.16
N THR A 20 52.29 7.46 15.21
CA THR A 20 51.29 6.39 15.19
C THR A 20 49.89 7.01 15.22
N PHE A 21 49.28 7.13 14.03
CA PHE A 21 47.84 7.34 13.89
C PHE A 21 47.12 6.11 14.48
N LEU A 22 46.56 6.26 15.68
CA LEU A 22 45.55 5.36 16.23
C LEU A 22 44.29 5.51 15.39
N ALA A 23 44.15 4.65 14.38
CA ALA A 23 42.90 4.45 13.66
C ALA A 23 41.89 3.85 14.65
N PHE A 24 40.94 4.67 15.11
CA PHE A 24 39.72 4.16 15.73
C PHE A 24 39.01 3.29 14.67
N PRO A 25 38.75 2.00 14.93
CA PRO A 25 37.87 1.24 14.05
C PRO A 25 36.49 1.86 14.22
N ALA A 26 36.01 2.54 13.18
CA ALA A 26 34.59 2.79 13.05
C ALA A 26 33.92 1.41 13.13
N LEU A 27 33.20 1.17 14.22
CA LEU A 27 32.24 0.07 14.33
C LEU A 27 31.22 0.30 13.21
N ALA A 28 31.51 -0.25 12.02
CA ALA A 28 30.52 -0.46 11.01
C ALA A 28 29.47 -1.36 11.67
N LEU A 29 28.34 -0.79 12.07
CA LEU A 29 27.15 -1.60 12.32
C LEU A 29 26.96 -2.41 11.05
N SER A 30 27.22 -3.71 11.11
CA SER A 30 26.73 -4.62 10.08
C SER A 30 25.23 -4.39 10.01
N ALA A 31 24.78 -3.78 8.91
CA ALA A 31 23.39 -3.83 8.52
C ALA A 31 23.04 -5.32 8.49
N MET A 32 22.19 -5.78 9.40
CA MET A 32 21.66 -7.13 9.34
C MET A 32 20.88 -7.21 8.03
N ALA A 33 21.45 -7.89 7.03
CA ALA A 33 20.76 -8.16 5.79
C ALA A 33 19.46 -8.91 6.13
N GLY A 34 18.35 -8.48 5.56
CA GLY A 34 17.05 -9.00 5.95
C GLY A 34 15.95 -8.53 5.02
N THR A 35 14.98 -9.41 4.81
CA THR A 35 13.74 -9.09 4.09
C THR A 35 12.59 -9.20 5.06
N TRP A 36 11.75 -8.18 5.10
CA TRP A 36 10.50 -8.20 5.86
C TRP A 36 9.39 -7.55 5.05
N GLU A 37 8.15 -7.88 5.39
CA GLU A 37 6.96 -7.37 4.71
C GLU A 37 6.00 -6.70 5.69
N HIS A 38 5.23 -5.75 5.17
CA HIS A 38 4.16 -5.09 5.90
C HIS A 38 2.92 -5.02 5.01
N SER A 39 1.76 -5.30 5.61
CA SER A 39 0.47 -5.21 4.94
C SER A 39 -0.34 -4.05 5.51
N PHE A 40 -0.41 -2.94 4.77
CA PHE A 40 -1.31 -1.84 5.06
C PHE A 40 -2.75 -2.23 4.75
N PHE A 41 -3.73 -1.62 5.41
CA PHE A 41 -5.15 -1.95 5.23
C PHE A 41 -5.46 -3.43 5.50
N SER A 42 -4.71 -4.07 6.41
CA SER A 42 -4.98 -5.43 6.85
C SER A 42 -6.43 -5.56 7.35
N GLY A 43 -7.11 -6.63 6.94
CA GLY A 43 -8.52 -6.87 7.27
C GLY A 43 -9.54 -6.10 6.41
N THR A 44 -9.10 -5.30 5.43
CA THR A 44 -9.96 -4.77 4.34
C THR A 44 -10.02 -5.73 3.17
N GLN A 45 -10.91 -5.46 2.20
CA GLN A 45 -10.98 -6.28 0.98
C GLN A 45 -9.67 -6.36 0.19
N TYR A 46 -8.87 -5.29 0.24
CA TYR A 46 -7.67 -5.11 -0.58
C TYR A 46 -6.51 -4.56 0.24
N PRO A 47 -5.85 -5.41 1.05
CA PRO A 47 -4.62 -5.05 1.73
C PRO A 47 -3.54 -4.61 0.73
N LEU A 48 -2.68 -3.68 1.14
CA LEU A 48 -1.56 -3.20 0.34
C LEU A 48 -0.25 -3.72 0.93
N ARG A 49 0.39 -4.65 0.23
CA ARG A 49 1.67 -5.23 0.66
C ARG A 49 2.86 -4.39 0.22
N ALA A 50 3.78 -4.13 1.15
CA ALA A 50 5.10 -3.57 0.92
C ALA A 50 6.19 -4.54 1.41
N VAL A 51 7.26 -4.69 0.63
CA VAL A 51 8.42 -5.53 0.98
C VAL A 51 9.66 -4.66 1.11
N PHE A 52 10.38 -4.83 2.21
CA PHE A 52 11.61 -4.10 2.53
C PHE A 52 12.77 -5.08 2.50
N ILE A 53 13.78 -4.80 1.68
CA ILE A 53 14.98 -5.63 1.51
C ILE A 53 16.18 -4.79 1.92
N GLN A 54 16.81 -5.14 3.04
CA GLN A 54 18.01 -4.48 3.54
C GLN A 54 19.26 -5.19 3.02
N GLY A 55 20.18 -4.43 2.46
CA GLY A 55 21.43 -4.95 1.91
C GLY A 55 22.49 -5.28 2.96
N GLU A 56 23.43 -6.15 2.58
CA GLU A 56 24.58 -6.53 3.41
C GLU A 56 25.51 -5.34 3.70
N LEU A 57 25.65 -4.43 2.73
CA LEU A 57 26.43 -3.21 2.84
C LEU A 57 25.52 -1.97 2.89
N PRO A 58 25.89 -0.94 3.67
CA PRO A 58 25.13 0.30 3.72
C PRO A 58 25.07 0.99 2.36
N GLY A 59 23.98 1.70 2.11
CA GLY A 59 23.73 2.44 0.88
C GLY A 59 22.35 3.09 0.89
N PRO A 60 21.96 3.75 -0.21
CA PRO A 60 20.67 4.41 -0.34
C PRO A 60 19.51 3.40 -0.34
N THR A 61 18.31 3.89 -0.09
CA THR A 61 17.05 3.15 -0.23
C THR A 61 16.36 3.57 -1.52
N VAL A 62 16.11 2.64 -2.43
CA VAL A 62 15.34 2.93 -3.65
C VAL A 62 13.99 2.27 -3.56
N MET A 63 12.92 3.02 -3.83
CA MET A 63 11.58 2.47 -3.95
C MET A 63 11.29 2.05 -5.39
N VAL A 64 10.74 0.85 -5.57
CA VAL A 64 10.24 0.35 -6.85
C VAL A 64 8.76 0.01 -6.71
N GLN A 65 7.92 0.54 -7.59
CA GLN A 65 6.47 0.29 -7.53
C GLN A 65 5.93 -0.18 -8.87
N GLY A 66 5.08 -1.21 -8.84
CA GLY A 66 4.32 -1.73 -9.97
C GLY A 66 2.82 -1.77 -9.70
N GLY A 67 2.03 -1.91 -10.76
CA GLY A 67 0.59 -2.16 -10.65
C GLY A 67 -0.24 -0.99 -10.14
N ILE A 68 0.17 0.26 -10.38
CA ILE A 68 -0.71 1.43 -10.15
C ILE A 68 -1.92 1.41 -11.09
N GLN A 69 -1.77 0.74 -12.24
CA GLN A 69 -2.80 0.50 -13.25
C GLN A 69 -2.89 -1.00 -13.51
N GLY A 70 -4.11 -1.51 -13.57
CA GLY A 70 -4.38 -2.95 -13.59
C GLY A 70 -4.21 -3.63 -14.93
N ASP A 71 -4.18 -2.86 -16.03
CA ASP A 71 -3.95 -3.35 -17.39
C ASP A 71 -2.46 -3.38 -17.77
N GLU A 72 -1.56 -3.31 -16.79
CA GLU A 72 -0.10 -3.18 -16.96
C GLU A 72 0.65 -4.32 -16.28
N THR A 73 0.40 -5.53 -16.78
CA THR A 73 0.86 -6.82 -16.23
C THR A 73 2.37 -6.94 -16.02
N ALA A 74 3.19 -6.44 -16.94
CA ALA A 74 4.64 -6.54 -16.84
C ALA A 74 5.18 -5.78 -15.61
N GLY A 75 4.57 -4.63 -15.28
CA GLY A 75 5.02 -3.78 -14.18
C GLY A 75 4.88 -4.47 -12.83
N PHE A 76 3.71 -5.03 -12.53
CA PHE A 76 3.50 -5.71 -11.26
C PHE A 76 4.18 -7.09 -11.16
N ILE A 77 4.36 -7.82 -12.28
CA ILE A 77 5.20 -9.04 -12.27
C ILE A 77 6.65 -8.69 -11.98
N THR A 78 7.20 -7.67 -12.64
CA THR A 78 8.59 -7.25 -12.46
C THR A 78 8.86 -6.79 -11.03
N ALA A 79 7.97 -5.95 -10.49
CA ALA A 79 8.06 -5.52 -9.09
C ALA A 79 7.95 -6.73 -8.14
N GLN A 80 7.06 -7.67 -8.40
CA GLN A 80 6.93 -8.87 -7.58
C GLN A 80 8.19 -9.75 -7.59
N LEU A 81 8.81 -9.96 -8.75
CA LEU A 81 10.09 -10.67 -8.83
C LEU A 81 11.17 -9.97 -7.99
N LEU A 82 11.24 -8.63 -8.04
CA LEU A 82 12.20 -7.87 -7.23
C LEU A 82 12.05 -8.09 -5.72
N THR A 83 10.89 -8.53 -5.22
CA THR A 83 10.73 -8.90 -3.80
C THR A 83 11.59 -10.11 -3.40
N GLN A 84 12.03 -10.91 -4.36
CA GLN A 84 12.91 -12.07 -4.17
C GLN A 84 14.39 -11.75 -4.43
N ALA A 85 14.73 -10.49 -4.73
CA ALA A 85 16.11 -10.11 -4.98
C ALA A 85 16.95 -10.15 -3.70
N LYS A 86 18.24 -10.43 -3.86
CA LYS A 86 19.22 -10.26 -2.77
C LYS A 86 19.87 -8.89 -2.89
N ALA A 87 19.73 -8.04 -1.87
CA ALA A 87 20.43 -6.75 -1.82
C ALA A 87 21.86 -6.93 -1.28
N VAL A 88 22.86 -6.53 -2.07
CA VAL A 88 24.28 -6.56 -1.69
C VAL A 88 24.67 -5.22 -1.08
N ARG A 89 24.24 -4.10 -1.66
CA ARG A 89 24.49 -2.74 -1.17
C ARG A 89 23.24 -1.90 -1.26
N GLY A 90 22.98 -1.12 -0.23
CA GLY A 90 21.76 -0.29 -0.12
C GLY A 90 20.52 -1.13 0.09
N ASN A 91 19.36 -0.50 0.02
CA ASN A 91 18.08 -1.11 0.36
C ASN A 91 17.08 -0.96 -0.79
N LEU A 92 16.14 -1.90 -0.84
CA LEU A 92 15.03 -1.88 -1.78
C LEU A 92 13.71 -1.84 -1.00
N LEU A 93 12.82 -0.92 -1.39
CA LEU A 93 11.42 -0.89 -0.95
C LEU A 93 10.54 -1.21 -2.14
N VAL A 94 9.83 -2.33 -2.11
CA VAL A 94 9.04 -2.81 -3.24
C VAL A 94 7.56 -2.78 -2.93
N LEU A 95 6.79 -2.14 -3.80
CA LEU A 95 5.33 -2.17 -3.79
C LEU A 95 4.85 -2.89 -5.06
N PRO A 96 4.64 -4.22 -5.02
CA PRO A 96 4.46 -5.01 -6.24
C PRO A 96 3.14 -4.75 -6.95
N ARG A 97 2.04 -4.58 -6.20
CA ARG A 97 0.68 -4.39 -6.72
C ARG A 97 -0.01 -3.27 -5.95
N ALA A 98 0.06 -2.05 -6.49
CA ALA A 98 -0.50 -0.88 -5.82
C ALA A 98 -2.04 -0.82 -5.92
N ASN A 99 -2.62 -1.14 -7.07
CA ASN A 99 -4.05 -0.98 -7.34
C ASN A 99 -4.74 -2.31 -7.63
N VAL A 100 -4.81 -3.16 -6.60
CA VAL A 100 -5.38 -4.52 -6.66
C VAL A 100 -6.81 -4.56 -7.26
N PRO A 101 -7.75 -3.65 -6.91
CA PRO A 101 -9.06 -3.62 -7.54
C PRO A 101 -9.00 -3.48 -9.07
N SER A 102 -8.12 -2.61 -9.58
CA SER A 102 -7.94 -2.40 -11.02
C SER A 102 -7.29 -3.62 -11.70
N ILE A 103 -6.34 -4.28 -11.02
CA ILE A 103 -5.67 -5.50 -11.49
C ILE A 103 -6.68 -6.63 -11.68
N HIS A 104 -7.55 -6.88 -10.69
CA HIS A 104 -8.57 -7.93 -10.80
C HIS A 104 -9.58 -7.72 -11.93
N GLN A 105 -9.79 -6.47 -12.34
CA GLN A 105 -10.67 -6.13 -13.45
C GLN A 105 -9.92 -6.00 -14.79
N GLY A 106 -8.59 -6.08 -14.80
CA GLY A 106 -7.77 -5.83 -15.98
C GLY A 106 -7.99 -4.44 -16.59
N LYS A 107 -8.26 -3.45 -15.74
CA LYS A 107 -8.57 -2.06 -16.14
C LYS A 107 -7.48 -1.12 -15.67
N ARG A 108 -7.28 -0.03 -16.42
CA ARG A 108 -6.40 1.08 -16.01
C ARG A 108 -6.79 1.66 -14.65
N GLN A 109 -8.08 1.85 -14.41
CA GLN A 109 -8.61 2.44 -13.18
C GLN A 109 -9.99 1.88 -12.85
N ILE A 110 -10.37 1.94 -11.57
CA ILE A 110 -11.74 1.68 -11.12
C ILE A 110 -12.45 3.01 -10.87
N ASN A 111 -11.99 3.79 -9.88
CA ASN A 111 -12.63 5.04 -9.52
C ASN A 111 -11.99 6.26 -10.19
N VAL A 112 -10.67 6.33 -10.10
CA VAL A 112 -9.84 7.45 -10.58
C VAL A 112 -8.49 6.92 -11.05
N ASP A 113 -7.81 7.63 -11.96
CA ASP A 113 -6.42 7.31 -12.28
C ASP A 113 -5.57 7.58 -11.02
N MET A 114 -5.11 6.52 -10.35
CA MET A 114 -4.33 6.63 -9.12
C MET A 114 -3.05 7.45 -9.35
N ASN A 115 -2.47 7.42 -10.55
CA ASN A 115 -1.30 8.23 -10.91
C ASN A 115 -1.64 9.72 -11.17
N ARG A 116 -2.84 10.18 -10.75
CA ARG A 116 -3.26 11.59 -10.73
C ARG A 116 -3.73 12.04 -9.35
N ARG A 117 -3.29 11.34 -8.30
CA ARG A 117 -3.74 11.54 -6.91
C ARG A 117 -2.62 12.00 -5.97
N PHE A 118 -1.49 12.45 -6.52
CA PHE A 118 -0.31 12.82 -5.74
C PHE A 118 -0.10 14.34 -5.60
N ASP A 119 -0.96 15.17 -6.21
CA ASP A 119 -0.92 16.63 -6.08
C ASP A 119 -1.48 17.14 -4.74
N GLN A 120 -2.30 16.35 -4.05
CA GLN A 120 -2.86 16.68 -2.74
C GLN A 120 -3.33 15.43 -1.99
N ASP A 121 -3.62 15.57 -0.70
CA ASP A 121 -4.19 14.47 0.10
C ASP A 121 -5.70 14.37 -0.09
N TYR A 122 -6.12 13.50 -1.01
CA TYR A 122 -7.53 13.18 -1.23
C TYR A 122 -8.01 12.14 -0.19
N ASN A 123 -9.32 12.06 0.06
CA ASN A 123 -9.88 11.06 0.99
C ASN A 123 -11.23 10.50 0.54
N ARG A 124 -11.36 10.13 -0.74
CA ARG A 124 -12.64 9.63 -1.28
C ARG A 124 -12.63 8.16 -1.64
N PHE A 125 -11.59 7.72 -2.34
CA PHE A 125 -11.53 6.40 -2.93
C PHE A 125 -10.46 5.51 -2.28
N TYR A 126 -10.54 4.21 -2.56
CA TYR A 126 -9.46 3.27 -2.26
C TYR A 126 -8.11 3.78 -2.78
N GLU A 127 -8.11 4.32 -4.01
CA GLU A 127 -6.93 4.86 -4.65
C GLU A 127 -6.28 6.02 -3.87
N ASP A 128 -7.08 6.81 -3.15
CA ASP A 128 -6.59 7.93 -2.34
C ASP A 128 -5.87 7.45 -1.08
N ARG A 129 -6.41 6.40 -0.45
CA ARG A 129 -5.80 5.78 0.74
C ARG A 129 -4.46 5.13 0.38
N VAL A 130 -4.41 4.41 -0.74
CA VAL A 130 -3.16 3.84 -1.27
C VAL A 130 -2.16 4.94 -1.60
N ALA A 131 -2.57 6.02 -2.26
CA ALA A 131 -1.70 7.15 -2.56
C ALA A 131 -1.09 7.75 -1.27
N ARG A 132 -1.86 7.86 -0.19
CA ARG A 132 -1.35 8.32 1.12
C ARG A 132 -0.26 7.42 1.69
N VAL A 133 -0.42 6.09 1.60
CA VAL A 133 0.62 5.14 2.01
C VAL A 133 1.86 5.26 1.12
N ILE A 134 1.68 5.36 -0.20
CA ILE A 134 2.78 5.53 -1.15
C ILE A 134 3.57 6.81 -0.84
N ARG A 135 2.91 7.94 -0.56
CA ARG A 135 3.57 9.18 -0.13
C ARG A 135 4.41 8.99 1.14
N PHE A 136 3.87 8.27 2.12
CA PHE A 136 4.58 7.95 3.35
C PHE A 136 5.82 7.08 3.10
N LEU A 137 5.72 6.07 2.24
CA LEU A 137 6.82 5.18 1.87
C LEU A 137 7.91 5.92 1.06
N LEU A 138 7.48 6.77 0.12
CA LEU A 138 8.36 7.53 -0.75
C LEU A 138 9.21 8.55 0.01
N ALA A 139 8.65 9.17 1.06
CA ALA A 139 9.36 10.10 1.93
C ALA A 139 10.59 9.48 2.63
N GLN A 140 10.74 8.16 2.57
CA GLN A 140 11.80 7.38 3.20
C GLN A 140 12.84 6.89 2.19
N SER A 141 12.65 7.23 0.92
CA SER A 141 13.45 6.72 -0.19
C SER A 141 14.37 7.81 -0.72
N ASP A 142 15.57 7.42 -1.13
CA ASP A 142 16.56 8.29 -1.77
C ASP A 142 16.37 8.37 -3.28
N ALA A 143 15.59 7.45 -3.87
CA ALA A 143 15.19 7.47 -5.27
C ALA A 143 13.92 6.64 -5.51
N PHE A 144 13.30 6.83 -6.68
CA PHE A 144 12.07 6.14 -7.07
C PHE A 144 12.08 5.65 -8.52
N ILE A 145 11.65 4.40 -8.72
CA ILE A 145 11.46 3.77 -10.03
C ILE A 145 10.01 3.28 -10.14
N HIS A 146 9.29 3.79 -11.14
CA HIS A 146 7.89 3.48 -11.38
C HIS A 146 7.74 2.56 -12.60
N LEU A 147 7.13 1.38 -12.45
CA LEU A 147 7.01 0.40 -13.54
C LEU A 147 5.63 0.49 -14.21
N HIS A 148 5.62 0.66 -15.54
CA HIS A 148 4.41 0.85 -16.35
C HIS A 148 4.43 0.06 -17.66
N GLU A 149 3.28 0.01 -18.33
CA GLU A 149 3.17 -0.36 -19.73
C GLU A 149 2.53 0.74 -20.60
N GLY A 150 3.27 1.18 -21.61
CA GLY A 150 2.92 2.34 -22.41
C GLY A 150 2.33 1.96 -23.76
N SER A 151 1.41 2.77 -24.28
CA SER A 151 0.90 2.56 -25.64
C SER A 151 2.00 2.77 -26.70
N GLY A 152 2.00 1.95 -27.76
CA GLY A 152 2.90 2.08 -28.91
C GLY A 152 4.39 2.16 -28.53
N PHE A 153 5.17 2.88 -29.31
CA PHE A 153 6.60 3.10 -29.11
C PHE A 153 6.89 4.60 -29.09
N TYR A 154 7.43 5.11 -27.99
CA TYR A 154 7.80 6.52 -27.91
C TYR A 154 8.87 6.86 -28.95
N ASN A 155 8.70 7.99 -29.63
CA ASN A 155 9.73 8.58 -30.47
C ASN A 155 9.56 10.11 -30.45
N PRO A 156 10.63 10.89 -30.23
CA PRO A 156 10.54 12.35 -30.26
C PRO A 156 10.11 12.93 -31.61
N VAL A 157 10.20 12.13 -32.69
CA VAL A 157 9.70 12.48 -34.02
C VAL A 157 8.60 11.52 -34.42
N TYR A 158 7.55 12.03 -35.06
CA TYR A 158 6.50 11.20 -35.62
C TYR A 158 7.06 10.35 -36.76
N ILE A 159 6.92 9.02 -36.67
CA ILE A 159 7.23 8.09 -37.75
C ILE A 159 5.93 7.50 -38.29
N ASP A 160 5.10 6.97 -37.40
CA ASP A 160 3.81 6.36 -37.75
C ASP A 160 2.84 6.38 -36.55
N PRO A 161 1.57 5.93 -36.71
CA PRO A 161 0.59 5.94 -35.60
C PRO A 161 1.01 5.13 -34.38
N LEU A 162 1.87 4.12 -34.55
CA LEU A 162 2.40 3.27 -33.48
C LEU A 162 3.70 3.83 -32.88
N ARG A 163 4.46 4.65 -33.61
CA ARG A 163 5.74 5.22 -33.19
C ARG A 163 5.80 6.74 -33.36
N ASN A 164 5.54 7.48 -32.27
CA ASN A 164 5.46 8.94 -32.30
C ASN A 164 5.54 9.57 -30.88
N PRO A 165 5.56 10.92 -30.75
CA PRO A 165 5.71 11.59 -29.45
C PRO A 165 4.55 11.39 -28.47
N LYS A 166 3.38 10.93 -28.95
CA LYS A 166 2.19 10.69 -28.11
C LYS A 166 2.13 9.25 -27.56
N ARG A 167 3.15 8.44 -27.82
CA ARG A 167 3.30 7.07 -27.33
C ARG A 167 4.24 7.04 -26.13
N TYR A 168 4.12 5.99 -25.33
CA TYR A 168 4.83 5.88 -24.04
C TYR A 168 5.74 4.64 -24.01
N GLY A 169 5.39 3.57 -24.73
CA GLY A 169 6.12 2.31 -24.65
C GLY A 169 7.57 2.40 -25.14
N GLN A 170 8.45 1.58 -24.54
CA GLN A 170 9.90 1.61 -24.78
C GLN A 170 10.50 2.97 -24.47
N SER A 171 10.21 3.49 -23.28
CA SER A 171 10.85 4.70 -22.80
C SER A 171 11.23 4.60 -21.32
N ILE A 172 12.20 5.42 -20.94
CA ILE A 172 12.39 5.80 -19.54
C ILE A 172 11.96 7.26 -19.43
N ILE A 173 10.89 7.49 -18.67
CA ILE A 173 10.23 8.79 -18.55
C ILE A 173 10.78 9.55 -17.34
N VAL A 174 11.04 10.84 -17.53
CA VAL A 174 11.45 11.77 -16.48
C VAL A 174 10.64 13.06 -16.57
N ASP A 175 10.34 13.66 -15.42
CA ASP A 175 9.60 14.92 -15.32
C ASP A 175 10.40 16.14 -15.80
N ALA A 176 11.73 16.08 -15.69
CA ALA A 176 12.68 17.05 -16.19
C ALA A 176 14.02 16.37 -16.50
N LEU A 177 14.86 16.97 -17.34
CA LEU A 177 16.24 16.47 -17.55
C LEU A 177 17.11 16.67 -16.30
N SER A 178 16.87 17.75 -15.57
CA SER A 178 17.52 18.06 -14.31
C SER A 178 16.57 18.80 -13.39
N TYR A 179 16.67 18.59 -12.08
CA TYR A 179 15.88 19.30 -11.08
C TYR A 179 16.70 19.50 -9.80
N GLY A 180 16.93 20.75 -9.42
CA GLY A 180 17.86 21.08 -8.33
C GLY A 180 19.26 20.48 -8.59
N LYS A 181 19.68 19.55 -7.74
CA LYS A 181 20.97 18.82 -7.85
C LYS A 181 20.86 17.47 -8.58
N VAL A 182 19.65 17.06 -8.97
CA VAL A 182 19.39 15.78 -9.61
C VAL A 182 19.57 15.91 -11.12
N ASP A 183 20.51 15.15 -11.70
CA ASP A 183 20.72 15.05 -13.15
C ASP A 183 20.13 13.73 -13.67
N LEU A 184 18.84 13.77 -14.03
CA LEU A 184 18.09 12.60 -14.50
C LEU A 184 18.54 12.17 -15.90
N ALA A 185 18.86 13.14 -16.77
CA ALA A 185 19.31 12.88 -18.13
C ALA A 185 20.61 12.07 -18.16
N ARG A 186 21.60 12.39 -17.31
CA ARG A 186 22.85 11.64 -17.23
C ARG A 186 22.61 10.20 -16.81
N THR A 187 21.85 9.99 -15.74
CA THR A 187 21.52 8.65 -15.23
C THR A 187 20.82 7.83 -16.29
N VAL A 188 19.74 8.37 -16.89
CA VAL A 188 18.93 7.63 -17.86
C VAL A 188 19.70 7.37 -19.15
N ASN A 189 20.42 8.34 -19.71
CA ASN A 189 21.19 8.11 -20.94
C ASN A 189 22.30 7.07 -20.76
N THR A 190 22.90 6.99 -19.58
CA THR A 190 23.91 5.95 -19.28
C THR A 190 23.25 4.57 -19.25
N VAL A 191 22.11 4.45 -18.58
CA VAL A 191 21.32 3.20 -18.56
C VAL A 191 20.84 2.80 -19.95
N LEU A 192 20.33 3.74 -20.74
CA LEU A 192 19.83 3.45 -22.09
C LEU A 192 20.93 2.94 -23.01
N LYS A 193 22.16 3.45 -22.87
CA LYS A 193 23.32 2.93 -23.61
C LYS A 193 23.56 1.45 -23.26
N GLU A 194 23.66 1.13 -21.97
CA GLU A 194 23.85 -0.25 -21.51
C GLU A 194 22.69 -1.18 -21.92
N LEU A 195 21.45 -0.72 -21.76
CA LEU A 195 20.25 -1.51 -22.04
C LEU A 195 20.11 -1.80 -23.53
N ASN A 196 20.22 -0.78 -24.38
CA ASN A 196 19.96 -0.93 -25.81
C ASN A 196 21.03 -1.76 -26.53
N ASP A 197 22.25 -1.85 -25.99
CA ASP A 197 23.29 -2.77 -26.46
C ASP A 197 22.88 -4.24 -26.29
N THR A 198 21.94 -4.54 -25.38
CA THR A 198 21.39 -5.90 -25.16
C THR A 198 20.13 -6.19 -25.96
N ILE A 199 19.55 -5.20 -26.66
CA ILE A 199 18.31 -5.32 -27.43
C ILE A 199 18.67 -5.30 -28.93
N PRO A 200 18.69 -6.46 -29.62
CA PRO A 200 19.14 -6.54 -31.01
C PRO A 200 18.20 -5.82 -31.98
N THR A 201 16.90 -5.81 -31.67
CA THR A 201 15.88 -5.18 -32.50
C THR A 201 15.83 -3.69 -32.20
N SER A 202 16.39 -2.87 -33.09
CA SER A 202 16.43 -1.40 -32.94
C SER A 202 15.05 -0.78 -32.73
N ASP A 203 14.01 -1.37 -33.30
CA ASP A 203 12.63 -0.93 -33.09
C ASP A 203 12.15 -1.07 -31.64
N TYR A 204 12.73 -1.97 -30.86
CA TYR A 204 12.36 -2.21 -29.45
C TYR A 204 13.31 -1.52 -28.48
N GLN A 205 14.30 -0.76 -28.98
CA GLN A 205 15.20 -0.01 -28.12
C GLN A 205 14.47 1.13 -27.40
N PHE A 206 14.86 1.34 -26.16
CA PHE A 206 14.28 2.34 -25.29
C PHE A 206 14.83 3.73 -25.60
N LYS A 207 14.04 4.77 -25.31
CA LYS A 207 14.45 6.17 -25.43
C LYS A 207 14.17 6.96 -24.15
N LEU A 208 14.94 8.01 -23.92
CA LEU A 208 14.65 8.98 -22.86
C LEU A 208 13.44 9.81 -23.29
N PHE A 209 12.43 9.87 -22.43
CA PHE A 209 11.24 10.70 -22.63
C PHE A 209 11.15 11.74 -21.51
N ASN A 210 11.45 13.00 -21.85
CA ASN A 210 11.27 14.12 -20.94
C ASN A 210 9.87 14.74 -21.13
N THR A 211 9.01 14.65 -20.12
CA THR A 211 7.66 15.24 -20.14
C THR A 211 7.68 16.75 -19.89
N ARG A 212 8.80 17.32 -19.45
CA ARG A 212 8.92 18.77 -19.16
C ARG A 212 7.84 19.24 -18.19
N THR A 213 7.50 18.43 -17.20
CA THR A 213 6.32 18.57 -16.33
C THR A 213 6.20 19.96 -15.69
N PHE A 214 7.33 20.59 -15.36
CA PHE A 214 7.38 21.91 -14.71
C PHE A 214 7.32 23.09 -15.68
N GLU A 215 7.46 22.88 -16.99
CA GLU A 215 7.33 23.96 -17.97
C GLU A 215 5.86 24.35 -18.15
N GLN A 216 5.57 25.65 -18.28
CA GLN A 216 4.19 26.13 -18.45
C GLN A 216 3.54 25.59 -19.74
N GLY A 217 4.33 25.48 -20.81
CA GLY A 217 3.89 25.02 -22.14
C GLY A 217 4.08 23.53 -22.42
N THR A 218 4.20 22.69 -21.39
CA THR A 218 4.30 21.23 -21.60
C THR A 218 3.03 20.65 -22.23
N ASP A 219 3.21 19.66 -23.10
CA ASP A 219 2.14 18.83 -23.67
C ASP A 219 1.54 17.84 -22.66
N TYR A 220 2.15 17.71 -21.46
CA TYR A 220 1.78 16.71 -20.45
C TYR A 220 1.45 17.35 -19.08
N PRO A 221 0.52 18.33 -19.01
CA PRO A 221 0.23 19.07 -17.77
C PRO A 221 -0.27 18.17 -16.64
N ASP A 222 -0.93 17.05 -16.97
CA ASP A 222 -1.44 16.09 -16.01
C ASP A 222 -0.32 15.35 -15.24
N MET A 223 0.92 15.35 -15.74
CA MET A 223 2.08 14.77 -15.04
C MET A 223 2.38 15.49 -13.72
N ARG A 224 1.91 16.73 -13.53
CA ARG A 224 2.05 17.46 -12.25
C ARG A 224 1.33 16.77 -11.09
N LYS A 225 0.41 15.85 -11.38
CA LYS A 225 -0.32 15.03 -10.39
C LYS A 225 0.24 13.62 -10.24
N SER A 226 1.30 13.31 -10.96
CA SER A 226 1.92 11.98 -10.99
C SER A 226 2.83 11.73 -9.80
N LEU A 227 3.04 10.44 -9.52
CA LEU A 227 3.91 10.01 -8.45
C LEU A 227 5.38 10.41 -8.66
N THR A 228 5.89 10.36 -9.90
CA THR A 228 7.28 10.77 -10.18
C THR A 228 7.47 12.27 -10.00
N CYS A 229 6.48 13.09 -10.39
CA CYS A 229 6.50 14.52 -10.12
C CYS A 229 6.50 14.80 -8.62
N TYR A 230 5.63 14.14 -7.85
CA TYR A 230 5.59 14.28 -6.38
C TYR A 230 6.93 13.89 -5.74
N ALA A 231 7.53 12.78 -6.15
CA ALA A 231 8.86 12.37 -5.68
C ALA A 231 9.91 13.46 -5.89
N LEU A 232 9.92 14.05 -7.08
CA LEU A 232 10.92 15.03 -7.48
C LEU A 232 10.69 16.40 -6.85
N SER A 233 9.45 16.89 -6.81
CA SER A 233 9.13 18.23 -6.29
C SER A 233 9.07 18.30 -4.77
N GLU A 234 8.46 17.31 -4.12
CA GLU A 234 8.25 17.34 -2.67
C GLU A 234 9.44 16.79 -1.88
N HIS A 235 10.17 15.83 -2.45
CA HIS A 235 11.29 15.18 -1.76
C HIS A 235 12.66 15.47 -2.39
N GLY A 236 12.70 16.05 -3.59
CA GLY A 236 13.97 16.36 -4.26
C GLY A 236 14.79 15.14 -4.67
N ILE A 237 14.16 13.97 -4.76
CA ILE A 237 14.83 12.68 -5.06
C ILE A 237 14.71 12.33 -6.55
N PRO A 238 15.70 11.65 -7.14
CA PRO A 238 15.60 11.13 -8.50
C PRO A 238 14.41 10.18 -8.66
N ALA A 239 13.56 10.47 -9.65
CA ALA A 239 12.39 9.68 -9.99
C ALA A 239 12.26 9.47 -11.49
N MET A 240 11.91 8.25 -11.90
CA MET A 240 11.75 7.86 -13.30
C MET A 240 10.72 6.74 -13.45
N ALA A 241 10.05 6.71 -14.60
CA ALA A 241 9.19 5.59 -14.97
C ALA A 241 9.83 4.73 -16.06
N VAL A 242 9.72 3.41 -15.97
CA VAL A 242 10.18 2.45 -16.97
C VAL A 242 8.97 1.87 -17.69
N GLU A 243 8.83 2.21 -18.97
CA GLU A 243 7.68 1.89 -19.81
C GLU A 243 8.04 0.84 -20.85
N VAL A 244 7.47 -0.36 -20.73
CA VAL A 244 7.49 -1.35 -21.82
C VAL A 244 6.26 -1.17 -22.71
N SER A 245 6.37 -1.51 -24.00
CA SER A 245 5.24 -1.30 -24.92
C SER A 245 4.11 -2.33 -24.74
N LYS A 246 2.87 -1.86 -24.58
CA LYS A 246 1.65 -2.68 -24.68
C LYS A 246 1.50 -3.36 -26.04
N SER A 247 2.18 -2.87 -27.07
CA SER A 247 2.16 -3.45 -28.42
C SER A 247 3.06 -4.70 -28.55
N ILE A 248 3.92 -4.98 -27.57
CA ILE A 248 4.69 -6.21 -27.48
C ILE A 248 3.87 -7.26 -26.73
N ARG A 249 3.54 -8.36 -27.41
CA ARG A 249 2.63 -9.40 -26.88
C ARG A 249 3.31 -10.36 -25.91
N GLN A 250 4.62 -10.56 -26.04
CA GLN A 250 5.42 -11.47 -25.24
C GLN A 250 5.62 -10.89 -23.84
N ILE A 251 4.84 -11.35 -22.87
CA ILE A 251 4.88 -10.86 -21.48
C ILE A 251 6.23 -11.14 -20.83
N GLU A 252 6.81 -12.32 -21.08
CA GLU A 252 8.13 -12.74 -20.63
C GLU A 252 9.22 -11.78 -21.13
N TRP A 253 9.13 -11.33 -22.37
CA TRP A 253 10.07 -10.38 -22.94
C TRP A 253 9.95 -9.01 -22.25
N LYS A 254 8.71 -8.53 -22.08
CA LYS A 254 8.43 -7.27 -21.37
C LYS A 254 8.99 -7.28 -19.95
N VAL A 255 8.74 -8.35 -19.20
CA VAL A 255 9.25 -8.53 -17.84
C VAL A 255 10.78 -8.57 -17.81
N ARG A 256 11.44 -9.30 -18.72
CA ARG A 256 12.91 -9.33 -18.80
C ARG A 256 13.50 -7.95 -19.05
N GLN A 257 12.97 -7.20 -20.01
CA GLN A 257 13.50 -5.87 -20.33
C GLN A 257 13.23 -4.85 -19.22
N GLN A 258 12.03 -4.87 -18.64
CA GLN A 258 11.69 -3.96 -17.54
C GLN A 258 12.53 -4.27 -16.29
N LEU A 259 12.78 -5.54 -15.98
CA LEU A 259 13.68 -5.94 -14.90
C LEU A 259 15.12 -5.51 -15.19
N ALA A 260 15.63 -5.74 -16.40
CA ALA A 260 16.98 -5.36 -16.79
C ALA A 260 17.21 -3.85 -16.65
N ALA A 261 16.29 -3.03 -17.18
CA ALA A 261 16.29 -1.59 -17.03
C ALA A 261 16.28 -1.18 -15.54
N THR A 262 15.43 -1.80 -14.73
CA THR A 262 15.32 -1.50 -13.30
C THR A 262 16.59 -1.84 -12.55
N VAL A 263 17.21 -3.00 -12.80
CA VAL A 263 18.49 -3.42 -12.18
C VAL A 263 19.61 -2.45 -12.55
N MET A 264 19.66 -1.99 -13.80
CA MET A 264 20.63 -0.97 -14.24
C MET A 264 20.40 0.36 -13.53
N LEU A 265 19.16 0.85 -13.45
CA LEU A 265 18.83 2.07 -12.72
C LEU A 265 19.20 1.97 -11.24
N LEU A 266 18.84 0.88 -10.56
CA LEU A 266 19.20 0.63 -9.16
C LEU A 266 20.72 0.77 -8.95
N ARG A 267 21.52 0.17 -9.85
CA ARG A 267 22.99 0.24 -9.79
C ARG A 267 23.50 1.67 -9.86
N HIS A 268 22.97 2.46 -10.80
CA HIS A 268 23.34 3.88 -10.97
C HIS A 268 22.83 4.76 -9.82
N LEU A 269 21.76 4.34 -9.14
CA LEU A 269 21.22 4.96 -7.93
C LEU A 269 21.91 4.47 -6.64
N GLY A 270 22.97 3.66 -6.75
CA GLY A 270 23.79 3.23 -5.60
C GLY A 270 23.31 1.95 -4.91
N VAL A 271 22.27 1.29 -5.42
CA VAL A 271 21.76 0.00 -4.91
C VAL A 271 22.23 -1.14 -5.81
N GLN A 272 22.88 -2.13 -5.22
CA GLN A 272 23.34 -3.32 -5.93
C GLN A 272 22.55 -4.53 -5.48
N ILE A 273 21.88 -5.19 -6.43
CA ILE A 273 21.10 -6.41 -6.18
C ILE A 273 21.56 -7.55 -7.07
N THR A 274 21.35 -8.78 -6.59
CA THR A 274 21.25 -9.96 -7.43
C THR A 274 19.77 -10.22 -7.71
N PRO A 275 19.29 -10.04 -8.96
CA PRO A 275 17.91 -10.32 -9.30
C PRO A 275 17.62 -11.82 -9.21
N PRO A 276 16.36 -12.25 -8.96
CA PRO A 276 16.01 -13.66 -8.96
C PRO A 276 16.14 -14.27 -10.36
N ALA A 277 16.38 -15.58 -10.41
CA ALA A 277 16.28 -16.34 -11.64
C ALA A 277 14.82 -16.69 -11.94
N PHE A 278 14.45 -16.67 -13.23
CA PHE A 278 13.14 -17.13 -13.70
C PHE A 278 13.20 -17.52 -15.20
N THR A 279 12.28 -18.39 -15.58
CA THR A 279 12.07 -18.87 -16.94
C THR A 279 10.88 -18.17 -17.60
N ASP A 280 10.85 -18.19 -18.93
CA ASP A 280 9.73 -17.63 -19.68
C ASP A 280 8.41 -18.37 -19.41
N GLU A 281 8.49 -19.67 -19.13
CA GLU A 281 7.33 -20.50 -18.84
C GLU A 281 6.69 -20.13 -17.50
N GLU A 282 7.51 -19.89 -16.47
CA GLU A 282 7.02 -19.42 -15.17
C GLU A 282 6.26 -18.09 -15.31
N VAL A 283 6.79 -17.13 -16.09
CA VAL A 283 6.11 -15.84 -16.33
C VAL A 283 4.79 -16.01 -17.09
N ARG A 284 4.71 -16.96 -18.03
CA ARG A 284 3.45 -17.22 -18.75
C ARG A 284 2.41 -17.92 -17.87
N ALA A 285 2.85 -18.84 -17.02
CA ALA A 285 1.99 -19.76 -16.28
C ALA A 285 1.65 -19.33 -14.86
N TYR A 286 2.33 -18.34 -14.26
CA TYR A 286 2.24 -18.06 -12.82
C TYR A 286 0.79 -17.89 -12.32
N ALA A 287 -0.04 -17.17 -13.07
CA ALA A 287 -1.40 -16.85 -12.64
C ALA A 287 -2.30 -18.09 -12.54
N ALA A 288 -2.01 -19.16 -13.28
CA ALA A 288 -2.78 -20.41 -13.23
C ALA A 288 -2.09 -21.51 -12.40
N THR A 289 -0.85 -21.29 -11.98
CA THR A 289 -0.04 -22.32 -11.33
C THR A 289 -0.25 -22.29 -9.82
N GLY A 290 -0.61 -23.43 -9.22
CA GLY A 290 -0.67 -23.58 -7.77
C GLY A 290 -1.69 -22.67 -7.07
N VAL A 291 -2.76 -22.26 -7.75
CA VAL A 291 -3.84 -21.44 -7.17
C VAL A 291 -5.01 -22.32 -6.79
N SER A 292 -5.46 -22.26 -5.53
CA SER A 292 -6.60 -23.04 -5.06
C SER A 292 -7.30 -22.38 -3.87
N VAL A 293 -8.62 -22.34 -3.93
CA VAL A 293 -9.52 -21.83 -2.89
C VAL A 293 -10.60 -22.86 -2.62
N SER A 294 -11.09 -22.90 -1.38
CA SER A 294 -12.31 -23.63 -1.02
C SER A 294 -13.41 -22.69 -0.54
N VAL A 295 -14.66 -23.09 -0.79
CA VAL A 295 -15.86 -22.39 -0.35
C VAL A 295 -16.71 -23.39 0.42
N ASN A 296 -17.02 -23.09 1.68
CA ASN A 296 -17.74 -23.98 2.60
C ASN A 296 -17.12 -25.39 2.66
N GLY A 297 -15.78 -25.44 2.66
CA GLY A 297 -15.00 -26.68 2.71
C GLY A 297 -14.89 -27.45 1.39
N ARG A 298 -15.51 -26.98 0.30
CA ARG A 298 -15.38 -27.58 -1.04
C ARG A 298 -14.36 -26.83 -1.88
N VAL A 299 -13.36 -27.54 -2.38
CA VAL A 299 -12.36 -26.97 -3.29
C VAL A 299 -13.04 -26.53 -4.58
N MET A 300 -12.73 -25.33 -5.03
CA MET A 300 -13.19 -24.85 -6.33
C MET A 300 -12.40 -25.50 -7.45
N THR A 301 -13.10 -26.22 -8.31
CA THR A 301 -12.56 -26.75 -9.57
C THR A 301 -13.45 -26.32 -10.73
N GLY A 302 -12.87 -26.17 -11.92
CA GLY A 302 -13.60 -25.73 -13.11
C GLY A 302 -14.78 -26.66 -13.41
N GLY A 303 -15.98 -26.09 -13.53
CA GLY A 303 -17.20 -26.84 -13.83
C GLY A 303 -17.83 -27.57 -12.64
N SER A 304 -17.28 -27.42 -11.43
CA SER A 304 -17.90 -27.95 -10.21
C SER A 304 -19.20 -27.21 -9.84
N VAL A 305 -19.93 -27.77 -8.86
CA VAL A 305 -21.16 -27.19 -8.33
C VAL A 305 -21.07 -27.06 -6.80
N ILE A 306 -21.36 -25.87 -6.29
CA ILE A 306 -21.53 -25.62 -4.85
C ILE A 306 -23.03 -25.50 -4.57
N ASN A 307 -23.51 -26.26 -3.59
CA ASN A 307 -24.89 -26.12 -3.12
C ASN A 307 -24.92 -25.13 -1.96
N LEU A 308 -25.79 -24.12 -2.05
CA LEU A 308 -26.03 -23.14 -1.00
C LEU A 308 -27.50 -23.12 -0.60
N THR A 309 -27.75 -22.67 0.62
CA THR A 309 -29.08 -22.37 1.14
C THR A 309 -29.14 -20.87 1.45
N PRO A 310 -30.24 -20.17 1.13
CA PRO A 310 -30.39 -18.76 1.49
C PRO A 310 -30.17 -18.54 3.00
N GLY A 311 -29.42 -17.49 3.34
CA GLY A 311 -29.00 -17.18 4.71
C GLY A 311 -27.71 -17.88 5.17
N SER A 312 -27.15 -18.78 4.37
CA SER A 312 -25.84 -19.38 4.68
C SER A 312 -24.69 -18.38 4.52
N THR A 313 -23.69 -18.48 5.39
CA THR A 313 -22.44 -17.72 5.25
C THR A 313 -21.48 -18.45 4.32
N LEU A 314 -20.82 -17.72 3.43
CA LEU A 314 -19.72 -18.22 2.61
C LEU A 314 -18.43 -18.19 3.44
N ALA A 315 -17.92 -19.36 3.79
CA ALA A 315 -16.61 -19.56 4.37
C ALA A 315 -15.61 -19.83 3.25
N VAL A 316 -14.88 -18.79 2.86
CA VAL A 316 -13.83 -18.87 1.84
C VAL A 316 -12.49 -19.11 2.52
N LYS A 317 -11.73 -20.08 2.04
CA LYS A 317 -10.38 -20.38 2.55
C LYS A 317 -9.41 -20.56 1.39
N GLU A 318 -8.36 -19.77 1.41
CA GLU A 318 -7.20 -19.96 0.55
C GLU A 318 -6.47 -21.25 0.93
N LEU A 319 -6.27 -22.13 -0.06
CA LEU A 319 -5.54 -23.39 0.11
C LEU A 319 -4.14 -23.32 -0.49
N SER A 320 -3.97 -22.56 -1.57
CA SER A 320 -2.69 -22.32 -2.23
C SER A 320 -2.74 -21.01 -3.01
N SER A 321 -1.73 -20.15 -2.82
CA SER A 321 -1.66 -18.78 -3.34
C SER A 321 -0.81 -18.62 -4.61
N GLY A 322 -0.44 -19.73 -5.25
CA GLY A 322 0.50 -19.75 -6.37
C GLY A 322 1.98 -19.72 -5.95
N PRO A 323 2.90 -19.66 -6.93
CA PRO A 323 4.34 -19.67 -6.69
C PRO A 323 4.79 -18.39 -5.96
N ARG A 324 5.62 -18.54 -4.92
CA ARG A 324 6.06 -17.45 -4.05
C ARG A 324 6.75 -16.32 -4.81
N GLU A 325 7.49 -16.65 -5.85
CA GLU A 325 8.25 -15.73 -6.69
C GLU A 325 7.35 -14.73 -7.40
N PHE A 326 6.11 -15.13 -7.70
CA PHE A 326 5.12 -14.32 -8.40
C PHE A 326 3.93 -13.90 -7.52
N ALA A 327 3.70 -14.59 -6.40
CA ALA A 327 2.69 -14.31 -5.36
C ALA A 327 1.49 -13.49 -5.88
N PRO A 328 0.66 -14.05 -6.79
CA PRO A 328 -0.47 -13.34 -7.38
C PRO A 328 -1.51 -12.93 -6.33
N GLU A 329 -2.23 -11.84 -6.59
CA GLU A 329 -3.40 -11.48 -5.78
C GLU A 329 -4.58 -12.32 -6.24
N LEU A 330 -5.19 -13.02 -5.29
CA LEU A 330 -6.37 -13.83 -5.54
C LEU A 330 -7.63 -13.02 -5.25
N ALA A 331 -8.66 -13.26 -6.06
CA ALA A 331 -10.00 -12.81 -5.72
C ALA A 331 -11.04 -13.85 -6.07
N LEU A 332 -12.04 -13.96 -5.21
CA LEU A 332 -13.24 -14.75 -5.47
C LEU A 332 -14.42 -13.80 -5.61
N PHE A 333 -15.06 -13.80 -6.77
CA PHE A 333 -16.23 -12.97 -7.05
C PHE A 333 -17.47 -13.84 -7.20
N ALA A 334 -18.61 -13.31 -6.77
CA ALA A 334 -19.91 -13.86 -7.09
C ALA A 334 -20.56 -13.05 -8.22
N SER A 335 -21.38 -13.70 -9.05
CA SER A 335 -22.00 -13.05 -10.22
C SER A 335 -22.85 -11.82 -9.91
N ASP A 336 -23.45 -11.77 -8.73
CA ASP A 336 -24.26 -10.63 -8.28
C ASP A 336 -23.44 -9.54 -7.58
N ARG A 337 -22.17 -9.82 -7.28
CA ARG A 337 -21.22 -8.94 -6.58
C ARG A 337 -19.83 -8.95 -7.24
N PRO A 338 -19.70 -8.59 -8.53
CA PRO A 338 -18.43 -8.70 -9.27
C PRO A 338 -17.33 -7.73 -8.81
N GLY A 339 -17.60 -6.85 -7.85
CA GLY A 339 -16.64 -5.89 -7.27
C GLY A 339 -16.21 -6.21 -5.84
N VAL A 340 -16.63 -7.34 -5.28
CA VAL A 340 -16.41 -7.70 -3.87
C VAL A 340 -15.51 -8.92 -3.80
N ASN A 341 -14.32 -8.78 -3.21
CA ASN A 341 -13.40 -9.89 -3.05
C ASN A 341 -13.81 -10.75 -1.84
N LEU A 342 -14.49 -11.87 -2.09
CA LEU A 342 -14.99 -12.79 -1.07
C LEU A 342 -13.89 -13.56 -0.34
N ILE A 343 -12.61 -13.46 -0.75
CA ILE A 343 -11.48 -14.01 0.02
C ILE A 343 -11.30 -13.23 1.32
N ASN A 344 -11.44 -11.91 1.28
CA ASN A 344 -11.22 -11.01 2.41
C ASN A 344 -12.54 -10.44 2.99
N ALA A 345 -13.62 -10.42 2.20
CA ALA A 345 -14.94 -10.02 2.65
C ALA A 345 -15.78 -11.25 3.04
N ARG A 346 -16.27 -11.26 4.28
CA ARG A 346 -17.30 -12.22 4.67
C ARG A 346 -18.59 -11.92 3.94
N ARG A 347 -19.32 -12.99 3.59
CA ARG A 347 -20.60 -12.87 2.91
C ARG A 347 -21.66 -13.79 3.51
N MET A 348 -22.83 -13.24 3.79
CA MET A 348 -24.05 -13.99 4.07
C MET A 348 -24.94 -13.94 2.83
N ALA A 349 -25.18 -15.08 2.21
CA ALA A 349 -25.86 -15.12 0.94
C ALA A 349 -27.38 -15.15 1.14
N LEU A 350 -27.97 -13.95 1.25
CA LEU A 350 -29.42 -13.76 1.42
C LEU A 350 -30.20 -13.95 0.11
N GLU A 351 -29.58 -13.57 -1.00
CA GLU A 351 -30.17 -13.64 -2.34
C GLU A 351 -29.45 -14.69 -3.21
N PRO A 352 -30.20 -15.44 -4.04
CA PRO A 352 -29.61 -16.38 -5.00
C PRO A 352 -28.75 -15.71 -6.07
N PHE A 353 -27.61 -16.32 -6.40
CA PHE A 353 -26.73 -15.95 -7.52
C PHE A 353 -26.23 -17.20 -8.26
N SER A 354 -25.74 -17.06 -9.50
CA SER A 354 -25.53 -18.20 -10.38
C SER A 354 -24.13 -18.82 -10.31
N GLU A 355 -23.10 -18.04 -10.02
CA GLU A 355 -21.71 -18.50 -10.13
C GLU A 355 -20.75 -17.82 -9.17
N LEU A 356 -19.66 -18.54 -8.90
CA LEU A 356 -18.45 -18.04 -8.25
C LEU A 356 -17.28 -18.14 -9.24
N GLU A 357 -16.52 -17.06 -9.37
CA GLU A 357 -15.36 -16.95 -10.25
C GLU A 357 -14.10 -16.66 -9.42
N LEU A 358 -13.14 -17.58 -9.44
CA LEU A 358 -11.81 -17.39 -8.87
C LEU A 358 -10.89 -16.77 -9.92
N ARG A 359 -10.28 -15.64 -9.57
CA ARG A 359 -9.28 -14.94 -10.38
C ARG A 359 -7.93 -14.88 -9.69
N SER A 360 -6.87 -14.80 -10.49
CA SER A 360 -5.48 -14.60 -10.09
C SER A 360 -4.88 -13.48 -10.94
N ASP A 361 -4.55 -12.35 -10.31
CA ASP A 361 -4.18 -11.09 -10.98
C ASP A 361 -5.13 -10.72 -12.14
N GLY A 362 -6.43 -10.96 -11.94
CA GLY A 362 -7.49 -10.68 -12.91
C GLY A 362 -7.71 -11.74 -13.98
N LYS A 363 -6.84 -12.75 -14.10
CA LYS A 363 -7.07 -13.90 -14.99
C LYS A 363 -8.01 -14.90 -14.31
N ALA A 364 -9.05 -15.33 -15.03
CA ALA A 364 -9.94 -16.39 -14.56
C ALA A 364 -9.19 -17.72 -14.42
N VAL A 365 -9.30 -18.35 -13.24
CA VAL A 365 -8.66 -19.64 -12.91
C VAL A 365 -9.69 -20.76 -12.83
N ALA A 366 -10.82 -20.51 -12.16
CA ALA A 366 -11.89 -21.48 -12.03
C ALA A 366 -13.24 -20.78 -11.90
N THR A 367 -14.26 -21.39 -12.50
CA THR A 367 -15.67 -20.99 -12.33
C THR A 367 -16.47 -22.18 -11.82
N THR A 368 -17.31 -21.92 -10.83
CA THR A 368 -18.17 -22.93 -10.18
C THR A 368 -19.60 -22.44 -10.20
N ARG A 369 -20.54 -23.31 -10.60
CA ARG A 369 -21.97 -22.98 -10.55
C ARG A 369 -22.48 -23.09 -9.13
N VAL A 370 -23.41 -22.22 -8.78
CA VAL A 370 -24.10 -22.28 -7.50
C VAL A 370 -25.51 -22.82 -7.71
N ASN A 371 -25.82 -23.89 -6.99
CA ASN A 371 -27.15 -24.46 -6.93
C ASN A 371 -27.80 -24.11 -5.59
N TRP A 372 -29.05 -23.67 -5.64
CA TRP A 372 -29.78 -23.20 -4.46
C TRP A 372 -30.81 -24.23 -4.04
N SER A 373 -30.79 -24.58 -2.75
CA SER A 373 -31.78 -25.45 -2.13
C SER A 373 -32.32 -24.86 -0.83
N GLY A 374 -33.57 -25.20 -0.49
CA GLY A 374 -34.26 -24.65 0.67
C GLY A 374 -34.94 -23.31 0.38
N ARG A 375 -35.34 -22.63 1.46
CA ARG A 375 -35.97 -21.30 1.42
C ARG A 375 -35.29 -20.42 2.46
N MET A 376 -35.34 -19.09 2.29
CA MET A 376 -34.93 -18.19 3.36
C MET A 376 -35.68 -18.53 4.65
N PRO A 377 -34.99 -18.60 5.81
CA PRO A 377 -35.67 -18.64 7.08
C PRO A 377 -36.66 -17.47 7.17
N GLY A 378 -37.87 -17.73 7.68
CA GLY A 378 -38.85 -16.67 7.90
C GLY A 378 -38.29 -15.60 8.84
N ALA A 379 -38.74 -14.36 8.66
CA ALA A 379 -38.58 -13.37 9.71
C ALA A 379 -39.22 -13.92 11.00
N GLY A 380 -38.59 -13.72 12.16
CA GLY A 380 -39.16 -14.12 13.45
C GLY A 380 -40.54 -13.49 13.67
N SER A 381 -41.26 -13.88 14.73
CA SER A 381 -42.60 -13.35 15.05
C SER A 381 -42.65 -11.85 15.43
N ASP A 382 -41.57 -11.13 15.23
CA ASP A 382 -41.43 -9.70 15.45
C ASP A 382 -41.65 -9.00 14.10
N ASP A 383 -42.67 -8.15 13.98
CA ASP A 383 -43.14 -7.57 12.71
C ASP A 383 -42.15 -6.56 12.08
N LYS A 384 -41.03 -6.27 12.76
CA LYS A 384 -40.04 -5.31 12.28
C LYS A 384 -39.09 -5.90 11.25
N THR A 385 -38.82 -5.12 10.20
CA THR A 385 -37.78 -5.44 9.21
C THR A 385 -36.42 -5.55 9.90
N VAL A 386 -35.65 -6.60 9.58
CA VAL A 386 -34.30 -6.84 10.12
C VAL A 386 -33.28 -6.73 9.00
N PHE A 387 -32.42 -5.72 9.08
CA PHE A 387 -31.26 -5.54 8.22
C PHE A 387 -30.13 -6.46 8.65
N VAL A 388 -29.41 -7.01 7.68
CA VAL A 388 -28.22 -7.81 7.89
C VAL A 388 -27.02 -7.04 7.39
N CYS A 389 -25.99 -6.96 8.22
CA CYS A 389 -24.72 -6.36 7.85
C CYS A 389 -23.55 -7.12 8.48
N TRP A 390 -22.36 -6.94 7.93
CA TRP A 390 -21.12 -7.31 8.60
C TRP A 390 -20.47 -6.05 9.15
N LEU A 391 -20.25 -5.98 10.46
CA LEU A 391 -19.48 -4.92 11.12
C LEU A 391 -18.15 -5.50 11.58
N ASN A 392 -17.05 -5.01 11.01
CA ASN A 392 -15.70 -5.49 11.32
C ASN A 392 -15.57 -7.03 11.21
N GLY A 393 -16.22 -7.63 10.21
CA GLY A 393 -16.22 -9.08 10.00
C GLY A 393 -17.14 -9.88 10.93
N ASN A 394 -17.92 -9.24 11.79
CA ASN A 394 -18.94 -9.90 12.62
C ASN A 394 -20.35 -9.65 12.05
N PRO A 395 -21.24 -10.66 12.00
CA PRO A 395 -22.58 -10.47 11.50
C PRO A 395 -23.40 -9.69 12.54
N VAL A 396 -24.11 -8.66 12.10
CA VAL A 396 -24.97 -7.82 12.92
C VAL A 396 -26.35 -7.73 12.27
N PHE A 397 -27.37 -7.91 13.10
CA PHE A 397 -28.78 -7.83 12.73
C PHE A 397 -29.37 -6.58 13.38
N VAL A 398 -29.81 -5.63 12.56
CA VAL A 398 -30.32 -4.33 13.03
C VAL A 398 -31.80 -4.22 12.67
N ARG A 399 -32.67 -3.99 13.65
CA ARG A 399 -34.12 -3.84 13.41
C ARG A 399 -34.46 -2.43 12.95
N ASP A 400 -35.60 -2.32 12.29
CA ASP A 400 -36.20 -1.03 11.94
C ASP A 400 -36.35 -0.09 13.16
N GLY A 401 -35.78 1.12 13.02
CA GLY A 401 -35.72 2.17 14.03
C GLY A 401 -34.56 2.06 15.02
N GLU A 402 -33.72 1.02 14.97
CA GLU A 402 -32.56 0.89 15.86
C GLU A 402 -31.40 1.81 15.44
N VAL A 403 -30.41 1.92 16.34
CA VAL A 403 -29.16 2.64 16.13
C VAL A 403 -28.01 1.64 16.24
N LEU A 404 -27.18 1.57 15.20
CA LEU A 404 -25.93 0.83 15.18
C LEU A 404 -24.79 1.75 15.62
N HIS A 405 -24.18 1.46 16.77
CA HIS A 405 -23.05 2.23 17.28
C HIS A 405 -21.73 1.70 16.72
N THR A 406 -20.91 2.60 16.20
CA THR A 406 -19.65 2.32 15.51
C THR A 406 -18.60 3.37 15.83
N VAL A 407 -17.35 3.09 15.51
CA VAL A 407 -16.21 3.99 15.70
C VAL A 407 -15.57 4.31 14.35
N LEU A 408 -15.01 5.52 14.20
CA LEU A 408 -14.25 5.95 13.02
C LEU A 408 -13.33 4.84 12.50
N GLY A 409 -13.48 4.57 11.20
CA GLY A 409 -12.73 3.58 10.44
C GLY A 409 -13.13 2.12 10.66
N ASP A 410 -14.21 1.86 11.40
CA ASP A 410 -14.92 0.58 11.33
C ASP A 410 -15.40 0.31 9.90
N GLN A 411 -15.53 -0.97 9.55
CA GLN A 411 -15.94 -1.43 8.23
C GLN A 411 -17.34 -2.03 8.31
N ILE A 412 -18.25 -1.56 7.46
CA ILE A 412 -19.57 -2.16 7.30
C ILE A 412 -19.77 -2.67 5.87
N ILE A 413 -20.37 -3.86 5.74
CA ILE A 413 -20.90 -4.40 4.48
C ILE A 413 -22.39 -4.63 4.68
N LEU A 414 -23.23 -3.98 3.87
CA LEU A 414 -24.68 -4.15 3.90
C LEU A 414 -25.06 -5.38 3.05
N GLU A 415 -25.72 -6.38 3.64
CA GLU A 415 -26.06 -7.63 2.95
C GLU A 415 -27.49 -7.67 2.42
N GLY A 416 -28.42 -7.00 3.09
CA GLY A 416 -29.83 -6.98 2.72
C GLY A 416 -30.75 -7.11 3.92
N VAL A 417 -31.92 -7.74 3.72
CA VAL A 417 -32.96 -7.91 4.74
C VAL A 417 -33.19 -9.40 5.01
N TRP A 418 -33.14 -9.77 6.28
CA TRP A 418 -33.39 -11.15 6.71
C TRP A 418 -34.85 -11.56 6.43
N GLY A 419 -35.01 -12.73 5.80
CA GLY A 419 -36.31 -13.29 5.44
C GLY A 419 -36.97 -12.68 4.20
N SER A 420 -36.30 -11.74 3.53
CA SER A 420 -36.84 -11.15 2.29
C SER A 420 -36.70 -12.09 1.09
N ASP A 421 -37.68 -12.03 0.20
CA ASP A 421 -37.69 -12.72 -1.11
C ASP A 421 -37.52 -11.73 -2.28
N LYS A 422 -37.25 -10.46 -1.98
CA LYS A 422 -37.04 -9.39 -2.97
C LYS A 422 -35.54 -9.19 -3.26
N GLN A 423 -35.25 -8.62 -4.42
CA GLN A 423 -33.93 -8.03 -4.70
C GLN A 423 -33.83 -6.72 -3.94
N GLU A 424 -33.09 -6.71 -2.83
CA GLU A 424 -33.03 -5.57 -1.94
C GLU A 424 -32.24 -4.41 -2.55
N ILE A 425 -32.67 -3.18 -2.26
CA ILE A 425 -31.94 -1.94 -2.49
C ILE A 425 -31.77 -1.26 -1.14
N ILE A 426 -30.55 -1.31 -0.59
CA ILE A 426 -30.22 -0.68 0.69
C ILE A 426 -29.23 0.45 0.45
N ASN A 427 -29.57 1.63 0.96
CA ASN A 427 -28.87 2.89 0.73
C ASN A 427 -28.33 3.47 2.05
N LEU A 428 -27.03 3.69 2.16
CA LEU A 428 -26.45 4.48 3.23
C LEU A 428 -26.44 5.95 2.81
N LYS A 429 -27.38 6.73 3.35
CA LYS A 429 -27.49 8.15 3.05
C LYS A 429 -26.22 8.90 3.42
N GLY A 430 -25.65 9.61 2.45
CA GLY A 430 -24.38 10.32 2.59
C GLY A 430 -23.20 9.59 1.95
N PHE A 431 -23.32 8.31 1.66
CA PHE A 431 -22.31 7.52 0.97
C PHE A 431 -22.70 7.29 -0.50
N VAL A 432 -21.72 7.03 -1.35
CA VAL A 432 -21.93 6.66 -2.75
C VAL A 432 -20.93 5.57 -3.12
N ALA A 433 -21.38 4.32 -3.18
CA ALA A 433 -20.53 3.19 -3.57
C ALA A 433 -19.92 3.34 -4.97
N ILE A 434 -20.73 3.79 -5.94
CA ILE A 434 -20.34 3.94 -7.35
C ILE A 434 -20.61 5.37 -7.82
N PRO A 435 -19.62 6.29 -7.76
CA PRO A 435 -19.83 7.71 -8.04
C PRO A 435 -20.41 8.05 -9.41
N TRP A 436 -20.12 7.25 -10.44
CA TRP A 436 -20.60 7.46 -11.80
C TRP A 436 -21.94 6.77 -12.10
N ALA A 437 -22.46 5.97 -11.16
CA ALA A 437 -23.71 5.24 -11.31
C ALA A 437 -24.42 5.13 -9.95
N ASN A 438 -24.81 6.28 -9.39
CA ASN A 438 -25.52 6.34 -8.11
C ASN A 438 -27.00 5.98 -8.29
N ASN A 439 -27.33 4.72 -8.00
CA ASN A 439 -28.69 4.17 -8.00
C ASN A 439 -29.22 3.92 -6.57
N GLY A 440 -28.53 4.43 -5.54
CA GLY A 440 -28.85 4.20 -4.14
C GLY A 440 -28.55 2.79 -3.62
N GLN A 441 -27.89 1.94 -4.43
CA GLN A 441 -27.51 0.59 -4.02
C GLN A 441 -26.10 0.57 -3.45
N ASP A 442 -25.98 0.41 -2.13
CA ASP A 442 -24.70 0.30 -1.44
C ASP A 442 -24.43 -1.12 -0.90
N MET A 443 -25.34 -2.08 -1.11
CA MET A 443 -25.12 -3.46 -0.67
C MET A 443 -23.85 -4.07 -1.27
N GLY A 444 -23.22 -4.95 -0.49
CA GLY A 444 -22.03 -5.70 -0.87
C GLY A 444 -20.73 -4.88 -0.93
N TRP A 445 -20.80 -3.55 -0.94
CA TRP A 445 -19.60 -2.72 -0.89
C TRP A 445 -19.05 -2.66 0.54
N GLU A 446 -17.73 -2.73 0.69
CA GLU A 446 -17.10 -2.39 1.96
C GLU A 446 -17.10 -0.87 2.12
N ILE A 447 -17.77 -0.43 3.17
CA ILE A 447 -17.86 0.96 3.55
C ILE A 447 -17.00 1.15 4.79
N VAL A 448 -15.90 1.88 4.64
CA VAL A 448 -15.15 2.36 5.79
C VAL A 448 -15.86 3.59 6.34
N LEU A 449 -16.28 3.52 7.60
CA LEU A 449 -17.03 4.56 8.29
C LEU A 449 -16.11 5.73 8.62
N ASP A 450 -15.99 6.64 7.67
CA ASP A 450 -15.20 7.86 7.75
C ASP A 450 -16.10 9.04 7.32
N PRO A 451 -16.68 9.79 8.29
CA PRO A 451 -17.61 10.88 8.00
C PRO A 451 -17.04 11.97 7.09
N ASP A 452 -15.72 12.15 7.05
CA ASP A 452 -15.07 13.11 6.15
C ASP A 452 -15.20 12.70 4.67
N ASN A 453 -15.47 11.42 4.39
CA ASN A 453 -15.77 10.91 3.05
C ASN A 453 -17.27 10.97 2.73
N PHE A 454 -18.13 11.33 3.68
CA PHE A 454 -19.58 11.31 3.48
C PHE A 454 -20.11 12.69 3.12
N LEU A 455 -21.20 12.74 2.36
CA LEU A 455 -21.90 13.97 2.01
C LEU A 455 -22.56 14.55 3.28
N ARG A 456 -22.00 15.66 3.78
CA ARG A 456 -22.43 16.32 5.02
C ARG A 456 -23.92 16.66 5.10
N ASN A 457 -24.57 16.96 3.97
CA ASN A 457 -26.00 17.30 3.94
C ASN A 457 -26.94 16.13 4.32
N TYR A 458 -26.44 14.91 4.37
CA TYR A 458 -27.19 13.73 4.83
C TYR A 458 -26.94 13.38 6.30
N ARG A 459 -26.03 14.09 6.97
CA ARG A 459 -25.81 13.93 8.42
C ARG A 459 -27.07 14.40 9.15
N VAL A 460 -27.49 13.63 10.15
CA VAL A 460 -28.63 13.96 11.02
C VAL A 460 -28.14 14.15 12.46
N GLU A 461 -28.97 14.78 13.29
CA GLU A 461 -28.62 15.01 14.70
C GLU A 461 -28.64 13.69 15.51
N SER A 462 -27.58 13.44 16.27
CA SER A 462 -27.45 12.27 17.14
C SER A 462 -28.02 12.50 18.55
N GLY A 463 -28.06 13.76 19.00
CA GLY A 463 -28.30 14.13 20.39
C GLY A 463 -27.07 13.99 21.30
N VAL A 464 -25.96 13.46 20.78
CA VAL A 464 -24.69 13.29 21.51
C VAL A 464 -23.59 14.09 20.81
N PRO A 465 -22.94 15.05 21.50
CA PRO A 465 -21.88 15.85 20.91
C PRO A 465 -20.76 15.00 20.30
N GLY A 466 -20.27 15.38 19.12
CA GLY A 466 -19.14 14.73 18.45
C GLY A 466 -19.48 13.46 17.65
N ILE A 467 -20.71 12.93 17.73
CA ILE A 467 -21.13 11.77 16.94
C ILE A 467 -21.66 12.21 15.57
N ASP A 468 -21.17 11.55 14.52
CA ASP A 468 -21.70 11.66 13.15
C ASP A 468 -22.77 10.59 12.93
N ARG A 469 -24.03 11.01 12.73
CA ARG A 469 -25.16 10.09 12.50
C ARG A 469 -25.63 10.13 11.06
N TYR A 470 -25.79 8.95 10.47
CA TYR A 470 -26.33 8.75 9.11
C TYR A 470 -27.44 7.70 9.11
N ARG A 471 -28.29 7.72 8.08
CA ARG A 471 -29.42 6.79 7.94
C ARG A 471 -29.12 5.74 6.89
N VAL A 472 -29.37 4.47 7.22
CA VAL A 472 -29.48 3.39 6.24
C VAL A 472 -30.95 3.15 5.95
N VAL A 473 -31.34 3.13 4.67
CA VAL A 473 -32.73 3.07 4.22
C VAL A 473 -32.94 1.90 3.27
N ARG A 474 -34.05 1.18 3.43
CA ARG A 474 -34.56 0.23 2.44
C ARG A 474 -35.34 0.99 1.37
N GLU A 475 -34.83 1.00 0.14
CA GLU A 475 -35.44 1.64 -1.03
C GLU A 475 -36.00 0.62 -2.04
N THR A 476 -36.12 -0.64 -1.61
CA THR A 476 -36.62 -1.77 -2.39
C THR A 476 -38.05 -1.55 -2.90
N PRO A 477 -38.29 -1.56 -4.24
CA PRO A 477 -39.61 -1.35 -4.80
C PRO A 477 -40.68 -2.34 -4.30
N GLY A 478 -41.83 -1.79 -3.89
CA GLY A 478 -42.95 -2.59 -3.39
C GLY A 478 -42.68 -3.31 -2.06
N ALA A 479 -41.65 -2.92 -1.32
CA ALA A 479 -41.40 -3.37 0.04
C ALA A 479 -41.84 -2.31 1.07
N PRO A 480 -42.20 -2.69 2.29
CA PRO A 480 -42.42 -1.74 3.37
C PRO A 480 -41.17 -0.88 3.62
N SER A 481 -41.36 0.42 3.86
CA SER A 481 -40.29 1.31 4.26
C SER A 481 -39.72 0.87 5.61
N ALA A 482 -38.40 0.84 5.70
CA ALA A 482 -37.66 0.56 6.93
C ALA A 482 -36.32 1.29 6.89
N SER A 483 -35.79 1.62 8.07
CA SER A 483 -34.49 2.26 8.21
C SER A 483 -33.87 2.03 9.57
N PHE A 484 -32.56 2.15 9.66
CA PHE A 484 -31.84 2.26 10.94
C PHE A 484 -30.82 3.39 10.87
N MET A 485 -30.31 3.82 12.01
CA MET A 485 -29.27 4.84 12.11
C MET A 485 -27.90 4.21 12.34
N ILE A 486 -26.85 4.82 11.83
CA ILE A 486 -25.47 4.52 12.21
C ILE A 486 -24.91 5.73 12.94
N ASP A 487 -24.43 5.51 14.17
CA ASP A 487 -23.65 6.46 14.94
C ASP A 487 -22.17 6.16 14.77
N ILE A 488 -21.40 7.14 14.31
CA ILE A 488 -19.95 7.05 14.13
C ILE A 488 -19.27 7.95 15.17
N GLU A 489 -18.69 7.34 16.20
CA GLU A 489 -17.90 8.03 17.21
C GLU A 489 -16.46 8.28 16.72
N PRO A 490 -15.84 9.43 17.02
CA PRO A 490 -14.42 9.64 16.77
C PRO A 490 -13.56 8.58 17.47
N ARG A 491 -12.53 8.08 16.79
CA ARG A 491 -11.61 7.11 17.40
C ARG A 491 -10.67 7.82 18.37
N THR A 492 -10.69 7.38 19.62
CA THR A 492 -9.82 7.89 20.68
C THR A 492 -8.87 6.81 21.15
N VAL A 493 -7.56 7.05 21.03
CA VAL A 493 -6.52 6.18 21.59
C VAL A 493 -6.27 6.59 23.04
N PHE A 494 -6.31 5.64 23.97
CA PHE A 494 -6.19 5.88 25.41
C PHE A 494 -4.78 5.59 25.93
N ALA A 495 -4.16 4.51 25.49
CA ALA A 495 -2.85 4.08 25.97
C ALA A 495 -2.15 3.14 24.99
N LEU A 496 -0.83 3.04 25.12
CA LEU A 496 0.03 2.08 24.42
C LEU A 496 0.65 1.13 25.44
N ARG A 497 0.76 -0.15 25.06
CA ARG A 497 1.54 -1.14 25.80
C ARG A 497 2.85 -1.39 25.06
N LEU A 498 3.97 -1.02 25.68
CA LEU A 498 5.31 -1.24 25.12
C LEU A 498 6.08 -2.28 25.92
N ALA A 499 6.77 -3.21 25.28
CA ALA A 499 7.73 -4.09 25.94
C ALA A 499 9.16 -3.58 25.74
N ASP A 500 9.97 -3.56 26.80
CA ASP A 500 11.42 -3.34 26.71
C ASP A 500 12.17 -4.64 26.33
N THR A 501 13.48 -4.55 26.12
CA THR A 501 14.35 -5.71 25.80
C THR A 501 14.41 -6.78 26.89
N ARG A 502 13.94 -6.49 28.11
CA ARG A 502 13.84 -7.44 29.22
C ARG A 502 12.46 -8.09 29.32
N GLY A 503 11.56 -7.78 28.39
CA GLY A 503 10.17 -8.24 28.40
C GLY A 503 9.29 -7.53 29.43
N GLN A 504 9.75 -6.41 30.00
CA GLN A 504 8.92 -5.62 30.91
C GLN A 504 7.92 -4.80 30.09
N SER A 505 6.63 -5.09 30.25
CA SER A 505 5.56 -4.28 29.66
C SER A 505 5.37 -2.98 30.45
N LEU A 506 5.36 -1.86 29.73
CA LEU A 506 5.09 -0.50 30.18
C LEU A 506 3.77 -0.05 29.58
N LEU A 507 2.85 0.40 30.44
CA LEU A 507 1.61 1.04 30.00
C LEU A 507 1.82 2.55 29.95
N ILE A 508 1.62 3.13 28.76
CA ILE A 508 1.88 4.54 28.48
C ILE A 508 0.56 5.21 28.14
N PRO A 509 0.10 6.20 28.93
CA PRO A 509 -1.08 6.98 28.54
C PRO A 509 -0.81 7.73 27.24
N TRP A 510 -1.75 7.64 26.30
CA TRP A 510 -1.63 8.31 25.02
C TRP A 510 -2.04 9.78 25.17
N ASN A 511 -1.19 10.68 24.68
CA ASN A 511 -1.48 12.10 24.59
C ASN A 511 -1.02 12.62 23.23
N ALA A 512 -1.97 12.79 22.30
CA ALA A 512 -1.68 13.31 20.98
C ALA A 512 -1.11 14.74 21.06
N GLY A 513 0.01 14.99 20.39
CA GLY A 513 0.80 16.23 20.47
C GLY A 513 1.68 16.33 21.71
N GLY A 514 1.58 15.38 22.64
CA GLY A 514 2.35 15.35 23.89
C GLY A 514 3.74 14.75 23.75
N SER A 515 4.45 14.74 24.88
CA SER A 515 5.71 14.01 25.04
C SER A 515 5.63 13.03 26.21
N TYR A 516 6.33 11.90 26.08
CA TYR A 516 6.46 10.91 27.15
C TYR A 516 7.92 10.53 27.33
N PHE A 517 8.33 10.42 28.59
CA PHE A 517 9.69 10.03 28.93
C PHE A 517 9.81 8.51 28.97
N LEU A 518 10.76 7.95 28.22
CA LEU A 518 11.15 6.56 28.30
C LEU A 518 12.64 6.46 28.64
N PRO A 519 13.05 5.45 29.43
CA PRO A 519 14.45 5.07 29.50
C PRO A 519 15.05 4.91 28.10
N GLU A 520 16.34 5.19 27.97
CA GLU A 520 17.05 4.85 26.73
C GLU A 520 17.03 3.33 26.54
N GLY A 521 16.64 2.89 25.34
CA GLY A 521 16.46 1.48 25.07
C GLY A 521 15.70 1.19 23.79
N GLU A 522 15.55 -0.11 23.54
CA GLU A 522 14.76 -0.64 22.44
C GLU A 522 13.42 -1.14 22.98
N TYR A 523 12.36 -0.81 22.25
CA TYR A 523 10.97 -1.06 22.63
C TYR A 523 10.20 -1.68 21.49
N VAL A 524 9.21 -2.49 21.83
CA VAL A 524 8.23 -3.06 20.90
C VAL A 524 6.85 -2.57 21.29
N LEU A 525 6.04 -2.17 20.32
CA LEU A 525 4.61 -1.97 20.54
C LEU A 525 3.89 -3.33 20.60
N GLU A 526 3.36 -3.69 21.77
CA GLU A 526 2.58 -4.92 21.97
C GLU A 526 1.11 -4.71 21.66
N ASP A 527 0.54 -3.58 22.09
CA ASP A 527 -0.89 -3.29 21.96
C ASP A 527 -1.17 -1.79 22.06
N ALA A 528 -2.32 -1.36 21.54
CA ALA A 528 -2.83 0.00 21.65
C ALA A 528 -4.33 -0.04 21.97
N TRP A 529 -4.73 0.64 23.05
CA TRP A 529 -6.11 0.65 23.52
C TRP A 529 -6.86 1.87 23.00
N SER A 530 -8.07 1.66 22.49
CA SER A 530 -8.97 2.71 22.03
C SER A 530 -10.42 2.42 22.41
N ASN A 531 -11.34 3.33 22.09
CA ASN A 531 -12.79 3.11 22.19
C ASN A 531 -13.34 2.10 21.16
N GLY A 532 -12.50 1.52 20.31
CA GLY A 532 -12.87 0.47 19.37
C GLY A 532 -11.81 -0.63 19.26
N PRO A 533 -11.99 -1.56 18.30
CA PRO A 533 -11.08 -2.69 18.10
C PRO A 533 -9.63 -2.25 17.80
N GLY A 534 -8.65 -2.97 18.36
CA GLY A 534 -7.22 -2.65 18.22
C GLY A 534 -6.66 -2.89 16.81
N ASP A 535 -7.26 -3.80 16.03
CA ASP A 535 -6.91 -4.06 14.63
C ASP A 535 -7.25 -2.88 13.69
N LYS A 536 -7.92 -1.85 14.21
CA LYS A 536 -8.18 -0.58 13.52
C LYS A 536 -7.11 0.47 13.79
N LEU A 537 -6.10 0.15 14.59
CA LEU A 537 -4.97 1.01 14.89
C LEU A 537 -3.71 0.52 14.19
N MET A 538 -2.90 1.47 13.76
CA MET A 538 -1.58 1.23 13.20
C MET A 538 -0.61 2.27 13.76
N ALA A 539 0.58 1.84 14.14
CA ALA A 539 1.63 2.76 14.57
C ALA A 539 2.70 2.91 13.48
N THR A 540 3.28 4.11 13.42
CA THR A 540 4.42 4.45 12.56
C THR A 540 5.41 5.25 13.39
N THR A 541 6.71 5.04 13.19
CA THR A 541 7.76 5.89 13.75
C THR A 541 8.50 6.56 12.63
N GLY A 542 8.51 7.90 12.59
CA GLY A 542 9.15 8.70 11.55
C GLY A 542 9.01 8.10 10.14
N THR A 543 9.98 7.28 9.77
CA THR A 543 10.15 6.62 8.47
C THR A 543 9.81 5.13 8.42
N ARG A 544 9.03 4.51 9.33
CA ARG A 544 8.68 3.07 9.21
C ARG A 544 7.32 2.73 9.82
N PRO A 545 6.55 1.78 9.25
CA PRO A 545 5.46 1.14 9.96
C PRO A 545 6.00 0.29 11.11
N LEU A 546 5.34 0.33 12.27
CA LEU A 546 5.60 -0.56 13.39
C LEU A 546 4.61 -1.71 13.33
N GLY A 547 5.08 -2.90 12.94
CA GLY A 547 4.30 -4.12 13.12
C GLY A 547 4.29 -4.58 14.57
N THR A 548 3.45 -5.57 14.89
CA THR A 548 3.59 -6.34 16.13
C THR A 548 5.01 -6.92 16.19
N ALA A 549 5.71 -6.71 17.30
CA ALA A 549 7.11 -7.14 17.47
C ALA A 549 8.17 -6.39 16.64
N THR A 550 7.85 -5.32 15.91
CA THR A 550 8.89 -4.48 15.27
C THR A 550 9.53 -3.56 16.31
N PRO A 551 10.84 -3.70 16.59
CA PRO A 551 11.47 -2.85 17.58
C PRO A 551 11.71 -1.43 17.06
N PHE A 552 11.69 -0.46 17.97
CA PHE A 552 12.15 0.90 17.76
C PHE A 552 13.02 1.36 18.93
N THR A 553 13.98 2.25 18.65
CA THR A 553 14.92 2.71 19.67
C THR A 553 14.60 4.13 20.10
N VAL A 554 14.54 4.35 21.41
CA VAL A 554 14.53 5.68 22.03
C VAL A 554 15.95 5.97 22.51
N LYS A 555 16.55 7.06 22.04
CA LYS A 555 17.95 7.43 22.34
C LYS A 555 18.03 8.78 23.06
N TYR A 556 19.06 8.96 23.87
CA TYR A 556 19.32 10.23 24.54
C TYR A 556 19.49 11.37 23.52
N SER A 557 18.84 12.51 23.78
CA SER A 557 18.85 13.70 22.90
C SER A 557 18.39 13.47 21.45
N GLN A 558 17.69 12.37 21.17
CA GLN A 558 17.07 12.09 19.87
C GLN A 558 15.59 11.77 20.09
N PRO A 559 14.72 12.80 20.08
CA PRO A 559 13.27 12.60 20.20
C PRO A 559 12.77 11.67 19.09
N LEU A 560 11.92 10.70 19.47
CA LEU A 560 11.28 9.78 18.54
C LEU A 560 9.79 10.12 18.43
N GLU A 561 9.34 10.45 17.24
CA GLU A 561 7.91 10.65 16.97
C GLU A 561 7.25 9.31 16.64
N LEU A 562 6.29 8.89 17.46
CA LEU A 562 5.39 7.78 17.18
C LEU A 562 4.02 8.35 16.79
N THR A 563 3.56 8.02 15.59
CA THR A 563 2.26 8.43 15.05
C THR A 563 1.31 7.25 15.01
N MET A 564 0.17 7.39 15.69
CA MET A 564 -0.96 6.47 15.56
C MET A 564 -1.80 6.84 14.34
N ARG A 565 -2.27 5.84 13.62
CA ARG A 565 -3.02 5.95 12.38
C ARG A 565 -4.19 4.98 12.38
N GLN A 566 -5.22 5.35 11.63
CA GLN A 566 -6.35 4.49 11.33
C GLN A 566 -5.89 3.40 10.35
N ALA A 567 -5.96 2.13 10.74
CA ALA A 567 -5.43 1.02 9.91
C ALA A 567 -6.17 0.87 8.57
N THR A 568 -7.45 1.26 8.51
CA THR A 568 -8.34 1.11 7.34
C THR A 568 -8.26 2.26 6.32
N THR A 569 -7.73 3.43 6.71
CA THR A 569 -7.61 4.62 5.83
C THR A 569 -6.22 5.24 5.81
N PHE A 570 -5.34 4.84 6.72
CA PHE A 570 -4.03 5.44 6.99
C PHE A 570 -4.10 6.91 7.45
N GLY A 571 -5.30 7.40 7.82
CA GLY A 571 -5.51 8.72 8.42
C GLY A 571 -4.84 8.84 9.79
N GLY A 572 -4.36 10.04 10.15
CA GLY A 572 -3.66 10.26 11.42
C GLY A 572 -4.62 10.29 12.62
N LEU A 573 -4.26 9.62 13.72
CA LEU A 573 -4.93 9.65 15.02
C LEU A 573 -4.11 10.41 16.09
N GLY A 574 -3.02 11.04 15.66
CA GLY A 574 -2.13 11.85 16.50
C GLY A 574 -0.70 11.32 16.55
N THR A 575 0.21 12.18 16.99
CA THR A 575 1.64 11.88 17.15
C THR A 575 2.05 12.19 18.58
N MET A 576 2.82 11.30 19.21
CA MET A 576 3.40 11.51 20.54
C MET A 576 4.92 11.37 20.45
N THR A 577 5.63 12.24 21.16
CA THR A 577 7.10 12.26 21.13
C THR A 577 7.68 11.52 22.32
N PHE A 578 8.46 10.48 22.07
CA PHE A 578 9.25 9.80 23.09
C PHE A 578 10.62 10.45 23.24
N THR A 579 11.02 10.73 24.48
CA THR A 579 12.34 11.29 24.79
C THR A 579 13.03 10.44 25.86
N ALA A 580 14.35 10.30 25.74
CA ALA A 580 15.20 9.77 26.80
C ALA A 580 16.03 10.90 27.42
N GLY A 581 16.16 10.88 28.75
CA GLY A 581 16.92 11.85 29.52
C GLY A 581 17.58 11.23 30.77
N GLY A 582 18.72 11.75 31.19
CA GLY A 582 19.29 11.45 32.50
C GLY A 582 18.53 12.17 33.61
N LEU A 583 18.51 11.63 34.83
CA LEU A 583 17.86 12.22 36.01
C LEU A 583 18.27 13.68 36.33
N ALA A 584 19.25 14.27 35.63
CA ALA A 584 19.90 15.53 35.98
C ALA A 584 19.39 16.80 35.26
N SER A 585 18.37 16.74 34.40
CA SER A 585 17.86 17.94 33.69
C SER A 585 16.40 18.30 33.99
N ARG A 586 15.91 17.98 35.20
CA ARG A 586 14.73 18.67 35.74
C ARG A 586 15.18 20.00 36.33
N THR A 587 15.22 21.05 35.49
CA THR A 587 15.10 22.41 36.03
C THR A 587 13.67 22.52 36.60
N PRO A 588 13.47 22.80 37.89
CA PRO A 588 12.14 22.93 38.45
C PRO A 588 11.40 24.05 37.70
N ALA A 589 10.17 23.76 37.29
CA ALA A 589 9.25 24.76 36.77
C ALA A 589 9.22 25.94 37.77
N SER A 590 9.57 27.13 37.28
CA SER A 590 9.40 28.35 38.05
C SER A 590 7.91 28.52 38.35
N THR A 591 7.56 28.40 39.62
CA THR A 591 6.34 28.99 40.15
C THR A 591 6.36 30.49 39.90
N ASN A 592 5.44 30.98 39.07
CA ASN A 592 4.77 32.27 39.20
C ASN A 592 3.40 32.18 38.55
#